data_AF-X0T6X1-F1
#
_entry.id   AF-X0T6X1-F1
#
_cell.length_a   1.000
_cell.length_b   1.000
_cell.length_c   1.000
_cell.angle_alpha   90.00
_cell.angle_beta   90.00
_cell.angle_gamma   90.00
#
_symmetry.space_group_name_H-M   'P 1'
#
loop_
_entity.id
_entity.type
_entity.pdbx_description
1 polymer ?
#
loop_
_entity_poly.entity_id
_entity_poly.type
_entity_poly.pdbx_seq_one_letter_code
_entity_poly.pdbx_strand_id
1 'polypeptide(L)' 'MVKINGNEFPEDLYYHKDHMWVKIEEGMARVGYNDWAQEAAGKLVNLNTRK' A
#
# COMPACT_ATOMS: atom_id res chain seq x y z
N MET A 1 3.65 11.42 -9.52
CA MET A 1 4.28 10.20 -8.98
C MET A 1 5.54 10.62 -8.24
N VAL A 2 5.61 10.39 -6.93
CA VAL A 2 6.79 10.75 -6.13
C VAL A 2 7.59 9.48 -5.83
N LYS A 3 8.88 9.47 -6.16
CA LYS A 3 9.79 8.36 -5.81
C LYS A 3 10.61 8.78 -4.60
N ILE A 4 10.48 8.05 -3.50
CA ILE A 4 11.24 8.29 -2.27
C ILE A 4 12.03 7.02 -1.96
N ASN A 5 13.36 7.11 -1.95
CA ASN A 5 14.27 5.98 -1.66
C ASN A 5 14.01 4.71 -2.50
N GLY A 6 13.62 4.86 -3.76
CA GLY A 6 13.34 3.73 -4.65
C GLY A 6 11.89 3.24 -4.64
N ASN A 7 11.11 3.65 -3.65
CA ASN A 7 9.71 3.25 -3.50
C ASN A 7 8.78 4.25 -4.21
N GLU A 8 7.80 3.72 -4.94
CA GLU A 8 6.84 4.51 -5.71
C GLU A 8 5.65 4.93 -4.84
N PHE A 9 5.47 6.23 -4.68
CA PHE A 9 4.33 6.82 -3.97
C PHE A 9 3.47 7.63 -4.96
N PRO A 10 2.38 7.04 -5.49
CA PRO A 10 1.35 7.79 -6.21
C PRO A 10 0.75 8.91 -5.35
N GLU A 11 0.49 10.07 -5.96
CA GLU A 11 -0.08 11.26 -5.27
C GLU A 11 -1.60 11.15 -5.03
N ASP A 12 -2.25 10.24 -5.75
CA ASP A 12 -3.70 9.96 -5.67
C ASP A 12 -4.04 9.00 -4.49
N LEU A 13 -3.04 8.66 -3.68
CA LEU A 13 -3.18 7.73 -2.55
C LEU A 13 -2.96 8.47 -1.23
N TYR A 14 -3.81 8.16 -0.26
CA TYR A 14 -3.58 8.57 1.11
C TYR A 14 -2.73 7.52 1.81
N TYR A 15 -1.67 7.96 2.50
CA TYR A 15 -0.76 7.06 3.21
C TYR A 15 -0.99 7.10 4.71
N HIS A 16 -0.92 5.93 5.34
CA HIS A 16 -0.90 5.77 6.78
C HIS A 16 0.53 5.55 7.27
N LYS A 17 0.82 5.95 8.52
CA LYS A 17 2.15 5.76 9.13
C LYS A 17 2.52 4.29 9.30
N ASP A 18 1.53 3.41 9.42
CA ASP A 18 1.69 1.94 9.48
C ASP A 18 1.94 1.29 8.12
N HIS A 19 2.60 1.98 7.19
CA HIS A 19 2.99 1.44 5.89
C HIS A 19 1.82 0.95 5.02
N MET A 20 0.67 1.60 5.17
CA MET A 20 -0.53 1.31 4.38
C MET A 20 -0.85 2.48 3.45
N TRP A 21 -1.57 2.19 2.37
CA TRP A 21 -2.18 3.20 1.51
C TRP A 21 -3.66 2.92 1.34
N VAL A 22 -4.43 3.97 1.07
CA VAL A 22 -5.83 3.87 0.67
C VAL A 22 -6.08 4.71 -0.57
N LYS A 23 -6.77 4.12 -1.54
CA LYS A 23 -7.34 4.76 -2.72
C LYS A 23 -8.84 4.81 -2.57
N ILE A 24 -9.43 5.99 -2.76
CA ILE A 24 -10.88 6.15 -2.75
C ILE A 24 -11.36 6.26 -4.19
N GLU A 25 -12.09 5.26 -4.68
CA GLU A 25 -12.72 5.28 -6.01
C GLU A 25 -14.22 5.07 -5.85
N GLU A 26 -15.02 6.08 -6.25
CA GLU A 26 -16.49 6.00 -6.33
C GLU A 26 -17.19 5.43 -5.07
N GLY A 27 -16.70 5.80 -3.89
CA GLY A 27 -17.27 5.35 -2.61
C GLY A 27 -16.75 4.00 -2.10
N MET A 28 -15.87 3.33 -2.85
CA MET A 28 -15.12 2.16 -2.40
C MET A 28 -13.71 2.56 -1.98
N ALA A 29 -13.30 2.12 -0.79
CA ALA A 29 -11.95 2.29 -0.30
C ALA A 29 -11.12 1.05 -0.62
N ARG A 30 -10.14 1.19 -1.51
CA ARG A 30 -9.14 0.15 -1.77
C ARG A 30 -7.95 0.40 -0.87
N VAL A 31 -7.68 -0.52 0.05
CA VAL A 31 -6.53 -0.46 0.95
C VAL A 31 -5.45 -1.45 0.52
N GLY A 32 -4.19 -1.11 0.79
CA GLY A 32 -3.05 -1.98 0.53
C GLY A 32 -1.85 -1.62 1.39
N TYR A 33 -0.82 -2.46 1.31
CA TYR A 33 0.49 -2.18 1.91
C TYR A 33 1.38 -1.47 0.90
N ASN A 34 2.25 -0.58 1.38
CA ASN A 34 3.21 0.12 0.53
C ASN A 34 4.39 -0.79 0.15
N ASP A 35 5.18 -0.32 -0.83
CA ASP A 35 6.31 -1.06 -1.39
C ASP A 35 7.35 -1.44 -0.32
N TRP A 36 7.57 -0.55 0.66
CA TRP A 36 8.44 -0.83 1.81
C TRP A 36 7.96 -2.02 2.64
N ALA A 37 6.66 -2.11 2.93
CA ALA A 37 6.11 -3.23 3.69
C ALA A 37 6.21 -4.54 2.91
N GLN A 38 6.13 -4.50 1.58
CA GLN A 38 6.35 -5.65 0.72
C GLN A 38 7.82 -6.11 0.77
N GLU A 39 8.79 -5.20 0.63
CA GLU A 39 10.21 -5.53 0.75
C GLU A 39 10.55 -6.07 2.15
N ALA A 40 10.02 -5.44 3.21
CA ALA A 40 10.24 -5.85 4.59
C ALA A 40 9.61 -7.23 4.89
N ALA A 41 8.46 -7.55 4.31
CA ALA A 41 7.82 -8.86 4.44
C ALA A 41 8.57 -9.96 3.68
N GLY A 42 9.36 -9.61 2.67
CA GLY A 42 10.08 -10.54 1.82
C GLY A 42 9.14 -11.43 1.01
N LYS A 43 9.22 -12.76 1.17
CA LYS A 43 8.37 -13.69 0.41
C LYS A 43 7.00 -13.81 1.05
N LEU A 44 6.00 -13.17 0.44
CA LEU A 44 4.61 -13.27 0.87
C LEU A 44 4.05 -14.67 0.57
N VAL A 45 3.80 -15.45 1.62
CA VAL A 45 3.36 -16.86 1.51
C VAL A 45 1.85 -17.04 1.57
N ASN A 46 1.17 -16.19 2.33
CA ASN A 46 -0.28 -16.26 2.51
C ASN A 46 -0.81 -14.86 2.86
N LEU A 47 -1.93 -14.49 2.24
CA LEU A 47 -2.66 -13.28 2.58
C LEU A 47 -4.09 -13.70 2.95
N ASN A 48 -4.39 -13.67 4.25
CA ASN A 48 -5.70 -14.07 4.73
C ASN A 48 -6.62 -12.86 4.86
N THR A 49 -7.35 -12.56 3.78
CA THR A 49 -8.42 -11.56 3.81
C THR A 49 -9.72 -12.28 4.12
N ARG A 50 -10.35 -11.95 5.26
CA ARG A 50 -11.72 -12.38 5.54
C ARG A 50 -12.63 -11.78 4.46
N LYS A 51 -13.26 -12.63 3.68
CA LYS A 51 -14.35 -12.26 2.77
C LYS A 51 -15.67 -12.32 3.53
#